data_AF-A0A353CB63-F1
#
_entry.id   AF-A0A353CB63-F1
#
_cell.length_a   1.000
_cell.length_b   1.000
_cell.length_c   1.000
_cell.angle_alpha   90.00
_cell.angle_beta   90.00
_cell.angle_gamma   90.00
#
_symmetry.space_group_name_H-M   'P 1'
#
loop_
_entity.id
_entity.type
_entity.pdbx_description
1 polymer ?
#
loop_
_entity_poly.entity_id
_entity_poly.type
_entity_poly.pdbx_seq_one_letter_code
_entity_poly.pdbx_strand_id
1 'polypeptide(L)'
;MTESINETIAPREGIETAKLGVYVNARIGGVQTEVGVRQFPGGSSNLTYLITIGDEEFVLRRPPYGNTVKTAHDMRREYDVLSKLSAV
;
A
#
# COMPACT_ATOMS: atom_id res chain seq x y z
N MET A 1 2.77 10.17 -23.83
CA MET A 1 3.70 10.00 -22.70
C MET A 1 3.13 8.90 -21.82
N THR A 2 3.47 7.65 -22.13
CA THR A 2 3.00 6.48 -21.39
C THR A 2 3.95 6.31 -20.21
N GLU A 3 3.62 6.90 -19.07
CA GLU A 3 4.28 6.49 -17.83
C GLU A 3 4.01 5.00 -17.65
N SER A 4 5.09 4.23 -17.47
CA SER A 4 4.98 2.80 -17.22
C SER A 4 4.14 2.61 -15.96
N ILE A 5 3.01 1.88 -16.07
CA ILE A 5 2.08 1.66 -14.95
C ILE A 5 2.73 1.00 -13.72
N ASN A 6 3.93 0.44 -13.90
CA ASN A 6 4.70 -0.24 -12.86
C ASN A 6 5.82 0.63 -12.28
N GLU A 7 6.05 1.83 -12.81
CA GLU A 7 7.05 2.75 -12.26
C GLU A 7 6.49 3.40 -10.98
N THR A 8 7.28 3.36 -9.91
CA THR A 8 6.90 3.98 -8.64
C THR A 8 7.64 5.29 -8.44
N ILE A 9 7.07 6.20 -7.68
CA ILE A 9 7.62 7.51 -7.32
C ILE A 9 7.85 7.58 -5.80
N ALA A 10 8.48 8.67 -5.34
CA ALA A 10 8.52 8.98 -3.92
C ALA A 10 7.08 9.14 -3.37
N PRO A 11 6.78 8.68 -2.14
CA PRO A 11 5.46 8.84 -1.56
C PRO A 11 5.05 10.32 -1.47
N ARG A 12 3.81 10.62 -1.86
CA ARG A 12 3.22 11.96 -1.73
C ARG A 12 3.04 12.34 -0.25
N GLU A 13 2.90 13.63 0.02
CA GLU A 13 2.69 14.15 1.38
C GLU A 13 1.50 13.49 2.11
N GLY A 14 1.62 13.40 3.44
CA GLY A 14 0.58 12.87 4.33
C GLY A 14 0.83 11.43 4.83
N ILE A 15 1.79 10.70 4.26
CA ILE A 15 2.15 9.35 4.72
C ILE A 15 3.39 9.39 5.63
N GLU A 16 3.26 8.90 6.86
CA GLU A 16 4.38 8.72 7.77
C GLU A 16 5.09 7.39 7.48
N THR A 17 5.98 7.40 6.49
CA THR A 17 6.68 6.20 5.99
C THR A 17 7.45 5.45 7.08
N ALA A 18 8.07 6.17 8.02
CA ALA A 18 8.79 5.56 9.14
C ALA A 18 7.85 4.78 10.08
N LYS A 19 6.70 5.36 10.45
CA LYS A 19 5.68 4.66 11.27
C LYS A 19 5.08 3.48 10.53
N LEU A 20 4.83 3.64 9.23
CA LEU A 20 4.34 2.55 8.38
C LEU A 20 5.37 1.41 8.32
N GLY A 21 6.65 1.72 8.13
CA GLY A 21 7.71 0.73 8.10
C GLY A 21 7.77 -0.09 9.37
N VAL A 22 7.71 0.56 10.54
CA VAL A 22 7.66 -0.13 11.84
C VAL A 22 6.43 -1.04 11.93
N TYR A 23 5.24 -0.53 11.58
CA TYR A 23 3.99 -1.29 11.65
C TYR A 23 4.03 -2.53 10.75
N VAL A 24 4.47 -2.35 9.50
CA VAL A 24 4.51 -3.40 8.49
C VAL A 24 5.56 -4.45 8.86
N ASN A 25 6.77 -4.04 9.24
CA ASN A 25 7.81 -4.98 9.65
C ASN A 25 7.34 -5.87 10.83
N ALA A 26 6.65 -5.27 11.82
CA ALA A 26 6.08 -6.01 12.95
C ALA A 26 4.96 -7.00 12.57
N ARG A 27 4.34 -6.87 11.38
CA ARG A 27 3.24 -7.74 10.94
C ARG A 27 3.61 -8.76 9.88
N ILE A 28 4.53 -8.43 8.98
CA ILE A 28 4.87 -9.30 7.85
C ILE A 28 6.37 -9.56 7.68
N GLY A 29 7.26 -8.70 8.20
CA GLY A 29 8.69 -8.73 7.87
C GLY A 29 9.59 -9.50 8.84
N GLY A 30 9.12 -9.80 10.06
CA GLY A 30 9.97 -10.37 11.11
C GLY A 30 10.85 -9.30 11.79
N VAL A 31 11.96 -9.71 12.40
CA VAL A 31 12.81 -8.83 13.23
C VAL A 31 13.86 -8.12 12.36
N GLN A 32 13.84 -6.77 12.38
CA GLN A 32 14.93 -5.87 11.95
C GLN A 32 15.23 -5.79 10.44
N THR A 33 14.23 -5.99 9.57
CA THR A 33 14.41 -5.78 8.13
C THR A 33 14.08 -4.34 7.74
N GLU A 34 14.96 -3.70 6.95
CA GLU A 34 14.70 -2.35 6.42
C GLU A 34 13.46 -2.37 5.52
N VAL A 35 12.56 -1.40 5.70
CA VAL A 35 11.32 -1.29 4.92
C VAL A 35 11.42 -0.12 3.96
N GLY A 36 11.41 -0.41 2.67
CA GLY A 36 11.27 0.58 1.61
C GLY A 36 9.80 0.88 1.34
N VAL A 37 9.47 2.16 1.12
CA VAL A 37 8.11 2.59 0.76
C VAL A 37 8.19 3.50 -0.45
N ARG A 38 7.57 3.07 -1.55
CA ARG A 38 7.38 3.87 -2.77
C ARG A 38 5.90 3.91 -3.15
N GLN A 39 5.49 4.86 -3.97
CA GLN A 39 4.10 5.04 -4.36
C GLN A 39 3.91 4.81 -5.85
N PHE A 40 2.86 4.09 -6.23
CA PHE A 40 2.44 4.07 -7.64
C PHE A 40 1.77 5.41 -7.99
N PRO A 41 2.13 6.06 -9.11
CA PRO A 41 1.53 7.32 -9.52
C PRO A 41 0.06 7.16 -9.91
N GLY A 42 -0.30 5.98 -10.43
CA GLY A 42 -1.67 5.55 -10.71
C GLY A 42 -2.42 5.03 -9.49
N GLY A 43 -3.75 4.99 -9.58
CA GLY A 43 -4.64 4.59 -8.48
C GLY A 43 -5.59 5.71 -8.09
N SER A 44 -6.48 6.11 -9.00
CA SER A 44 -7.41 7.23 -8.77
C SER A 44 -8.41 6.98 -7.64
N SER A 45 -8.70 5.71 -7.33
CA SER A 45 -9.59 5.36 -6.23
C SER A 45 -8.81 5.19 -4.92
N ASN A 46 -7.81 4.30 -4.85
CA ASN A 46 -7.03 4.07 -3.64
C ASN A 46 -5.56 4.42 -3.84
N LEU A 47 -4.97 5.04 -2.83
CA LEU A 47 -3.52 5.24 -2.78
C LEU A 47 -2.88 3.86 -2.69
N THR A 48 -1.95 3.59 -3.60
CA THR A 48 -1.29 2.29 -3.73
C THR A 48 0.22 2.47 -3.60
N TYR A 49 0.83 1.64 -2.75
CA TYR A 49 2.24 1.71 -2.41
C TYR A 49 2.92 0.38 -2.68
N LEU A 50 4.17 0.44 -3.14
CA LEU A 50 5.11 -0.67 -3.11
C LEU A 50 5.83 -0.63 -1.77
N ILE A 51 5.80 -1.75 -1.08
CA ILE A 51 6.52 -1.99 0.17
C ILE A 51 7.58 -3.05 -0.12
N THR A 52 8.83 -2.78 0.21
CA THR A 52 9.92 -3.74 0.08
C THR A 52 10.44 -4.10 1.47
N ILE A 53 10.59 -5.39 1.75
CA ILE A 53 11.10 -5.90 3.03
C ILE A 53 12.12 -6.99 2.72
N GLY A 54 13.40 -6.67 2.83
CA GLY A 54 14.45 -7.54 2.34
C GLY A 54 14.29 -7.74 0.83
N ASP A 55 14.16 -9.00 0.40
CA ASP A 55 13.97 -9.36 -1.02
C ASP A 55 12.49 -9.50 -1.41
N GLU A 56 11.55 -9.33 -0.47
CA GLU A 56 10.12 -9.49 -0.70
C GLU A 56 9.43 -8.15 -1.03
N GLU A 57 8.51 -8.20 -1.98
CA GLU A 57 7.70 -7.07 -2.42
C GLU A 57 6.23 -7.26 -2.09
N PHE A 58 5.61 -6.20 -1.56
CA PHE A 58 4.20 -6.19 -1.19
C PHE A 58 3.50 -4.95 -1.75
N VAL A 59 2.20 -5.08 -1.98
CA VAL A 59 1.34 -3.96 -2.39
C VAL A 59 0.44 -3.55 -1.24
N LEU A 60 0.58 -2.31 -0.78
CA LEU A 60 -0.31 -1.72 0.21
C LEU A 60 -1.33 -0.81 -0.48
N ARG A 61 -2.61 -1.04 -0.21
CA ARG A 61 -3.72 -0.23 -0.73
C ARG A 61 -4.45 0.44 0.43
N ARG A 62 -4.76 1.72 0.30
CA ARG A 62 -5.52 2.47 1.30
C ARG A 62 -6.45 3.52 0.67
N PRO A 63 -7.51 3.91 1.38
CA PRO A 63 -8.33 5.04 0.97
C PRO A 63 -7.52 6.35 0.93
N PRO A 64 -7.92 7.32 0.10
CA PRO A 64 -7.31 8.64 0.07
C PRO A 64 -7.58 9.41 1.38
N TYR A 65 -6.69 10.35 1.70
CA TYR A 65 -6.87 11.22 2.87
C TYR A 65 -8.17 12.03 2.77
N GLY A 66 -8.89 12.17 3.88
CA GLY A 66 -10.09 13.00 3.94
C GLY A 66 -11.31 12.44 3.19
N ASN A 67 -11.30 11.19 2.74
CA ASN A 67 -12.48 10.60 2.10
C ASN A 67 -13.64 10.46 3.10
N THR A 68 -14.75 11.13 2.81
CA THR A 68 -16.00 11.11 3.58
C THR A 68 -17.08 10.23 2.96
N VAL A 69 -16.90 9.74 1.72
CA VAL A 69 -17.85 8.84 1.06
C VAL A 69 -17.59 7.41 1.53
N LYS A 70 -18.40 6.97 2.51
CA LYS A 70 -18.20 5.72 3.28
C LYS A 70 -18.06 4.45 2.42
N THR A 71 -18.68 4.38 1.25
CA THR A 71 -18.77 3.15 0.45
C THR A 71 -17.79 3.09 -0.72
N ALA A 72 -17.28 4.24 -1.20
CA ALA A 72 -16.48 4.28 -2.43
C ALA A 72 -15.07 3.69 -2.27
N HIS A 73 -14.58 3.55 -1.03
CA HIS A 73 -13.22 3.11 -0.71
C HIS A 73 -13.22 2.08 0.43
N ASP A 74 -14.21 1.18 0.46
CA ASP A 74 -14.31 0.12 1.47
C ASP A 74 -13.24 -0.97 1.23
N MET A 75 -12.04 -0.73 1.76
CA MET A 75 -10.93 -1.68 1.70
C MET A 75 -11.21 -2.99 2.45
N ARG A 76 -12.14 -2.98 3.44
CA ARG A 76 -12.51 -4.21 4.14
C ARG A 76 -13.28 -5.13 3.22
N ARG A 77 -14.24 -4.59 2.46
CA ARG A 77 -14.95 -5.34 1.44
C ARG A 77 -14.00 -5.90 0.37
N GLU A 78 -13.01 -5.11 -0.07
CA GLU A 78 -12.00 -5.57 -1.03
C GLU A 78 -11.19 -6.75 -0.46
N TYR A 79 -10.69 -6.62 0.78
CA TYR A 79 -10.00 -7.71 1.48
C TYR A 79 -10.87 -8.97 1.60
N ASP A 80 -12.10 -8.83 2.09
CA ASP A 80 -13.01 -9.96 2.31
C ASP A 80 -13.33 -10.74 1.02
N VAL A 81 -13.39 -10.05 -0.12
CA VAL A 81 -13.59 -10.69 -1.43
C VAL A 81 -12.31 -11.38 -1.89
N LEU A 82 -11.17 -10.70 -1.84
CA LEU A 82 -9.90 -11.26 -2.29
C LEU A 82 -9.51 -12.49 -1.48
N SER A 83 -9.62 -12.44 -0.15
CA SER A 83 -9.32 -13.56 0.76
C SER A 83 -10.20 -14.78 0.53
N LYS A 84 -11.36 -14.63 -0.10
CA LYS A 84 -12.24 -15.75 -0.49
C LYS A 84 -11.91 -16.33 -1.85
N LEU A 85 -11.32 -15.54 -2.75
CA LEU A 85 -10.91 -15.98 -4.09
C LEU A 85 -9.55 -16.67 -4.07
N SER A 86 -8.64 -16.17 -3.25
CA SER A 86 -7.33 -16.75 -2.99
C SER A 86 -6.98 -16.47 -1.53
N ALA A 87 -6.23 -17.36 -0.89
CA ALA A 87 -5.58 -16.98 0.36
C ALA A 87 -4.69 -15.76 0.07
N VAL A 88 -4.91 -14.70 0.82
CA VAL A 88 -4.11 -13.46 0.84
C VAL A 88 -3.34 -13.46 2.15
#